data_AF-G4YMN5-F1
#
_entry.id   AF-G4YMN5-F1
#
_cell.length_a   1.000
_cell.length_b   1.000
_cell.length_c   1.000
_cell.angle_alpha   90.00
_cell.angle_beta   90.00
_cell.angle_gamma   90.00
#
_symmetry.space_group_name_H-M   'P 1'
#
loop_
_entity.id
_entity.type
_entity.pdbx_description
1 polymer ?
#
loop_
_entity_poly.entity_id
_entity_poly.type
_entity_poly.pdbx_seq_one_letter_code
_entity_poly.pdbx_strand_id
1 'polypeptide(L)'
;MAPTRKQQPLVDHTAEEESQSELEAQLTQLRAQIATLEATNQAARATSGDHKPRVPSGLPKFKGKRDEDVRQWLFQVETLCRIHGHDASDENDTLPSIAGMAMEELASGWFLFWALRTPAEDQTWGQFSRDAISHFEASNYQAMLRQKLGQLRQGGDIEEYNGKYSSLIFRVESIGEVEQVSYYCDSLMRATQAYVKLQNPTELSEAMDQAVKYKMSHFGAERKTGRERSEREQRFRGPPRSTATQDRKPFNKRSYKPGHYAPAEQTCATTARSLVTSSATATS
;
A
#
# COMPACT_ATOMS: atom_id res chain seq x y z
N MET A 1 43.84 -93.49 -59.57
CA MET A 1 44.40 -92.29 -58.91
C MET A 1 44.15 -91.11 -59.83
N ALA A 2 43.45 -90.08 -59.32
CA ALA A 2 43.19 -88.72 -59.85
C ALA A 2 41.68 -88.36 -59.80
N PRO A 3 41.29 -87.18 -59.28
CA PRO A 3 40.01 -86.99 -58.61
C PRO A 3 38.94 -86.27 -59.44
N THR A 4 37.68 -86.55 -59.12
CA THR A 4 36.48 -85.89 -59.64
C THR A 4 36.38 -84.45 -59.10
N ARG A 5 36.55 -83.45 -59.97
CA ARG A 5 36.31 -82.03 -59.65
C ARG A 5 34.80 -81.75 -59.72
N LYS A 6 34.14 -81.65 -58.55
CA LYS A 6 32.79 -81.11 -58.46
C LYS A 6 32.83 -79.62 -58.81
N GLN A 7 32.08 -79.21 -59.82
CA GLN A 7 31.76 -77.80 -60.06
C GLN A 7 30.82 -77.33 -58.95
N GLN A 8 31.24 -76.34 -58.16
CA GLN A 8 30.35 -75.54 -57.32
C GLN A 8 29.51 -74.62 -58.21
N PRO A 9 28.24 -74.37 -57.88
CA PRO A 9 27.46 -73.35 -58.58
C PRO A 9 28.05 -71.98 -58.25
N LEU A 10 28.28 -71.17 -59.29
CA LEU A 10 28.60 -69.75 -59.19
C LEU A 10 27.37 -69.07 -58.59
N VAL A 11 27.40 -68.82 -57.30
CA VAL A 11 26.35 -68.12 -56.57
C VAL A 11 26.38 -66.65 -57.01
N ASP A 12 25.21 -66.11 -57.32
CA ASP A 12 25.00 -64.76 -57.83
C ASP A 12 25.24 -63.72 -56.70
N HIS A 13 26.52 -63.49 -56.37
CA HIS A 13 26.97 -62.63 -55.28
C HIS A 13 26.52 -61.17 -55.43
N THR A 14 26.15 -60.75 -56.63
CA THR A 14 25.77 -59.38 -56.93
C THR A 14 24.36 -59.05 -56.38
N ALA A 15 23.42 -59.99 -56.45
CA ALA A 15 22.06 -59.79 -55.95
C ALA A 15 21.99 -59.77 -54.40
N GLU A 16 22.86 -60.54 -53.73
CA GLU A 16 22.96 -60.55 -52.27
C GLU A 16 23.61 -59.25 -51.75
N GLU A 17 24.63 -58.72 -52.44
CA GLU A 17 25.25 -57.44 -52.11
C GLU A 17 24.29 -56.25 -52.30
N GLU A 18 23.46 -56.28 -53.34
CA GLU A 18 22.42 -55.26 -53.56
C GLU A 18 21.35 -55.29 -52.46
N SER A 19 20.89 -56.49 -52.06
CA SER A 19 19.93 -56.66 -50.96
C SER A 19 20.51 -56.21 -49.61
N GLN A 20 21.81 -56.47 -49.38
CA GLN A 20 22.50 -56.05 -48.17
C GLN A 20 22.70 -54.53 -48.12
N SER A 21 23.05 -53.91 -49.25
CA SER A 21 23.17 -52.45 -49.40
C SER A 21 21.83 -51.75 -49.17
N GLU A 22 20.73 -52.31 -49.69
CA GLU A 22 19.39 -51.77 -49.47
C GLU A 22 18.97 -51.83 -47.99
N LEU A 23 19.30 -52.93 -47.29
CA LEU A 23 19.04 -53.07 -45.87
C LEU A 23 19.85 -52.07 -45.03
N GLU A 24 21.12 -51.83 -45.36
CA GLU A 24 21.96 -50.84 -44.70
C GLU A 24 21.47 -49.40 -44.93
N ALA A 25 20.98 -49.10 -46.13
CA ALA A 25 20.34 -47.82 -46.44
C ALA A 25 19.06 -47.63 -45.61
N GLN A 26 18.21 -48.66 -45.49
CA GLN A 26 17.00 -48.62 -44.65
C GLN A 26 17.34 -48.42 -43.17
N LEU A 27 18.36 -49.10 -42.64
CA LEU A 27 18.81 -48.92 -41.25
C LEU A 27 19.35 -47.50 -41.00
N THR A 28 20.06 -46.93 -41.96
CA THR A 28 20.59 -45.56 -41.87
C THR A 28 19.46 -44.54 -41.89
N GLN A 29 18.45 -44.75 -42.74
CA GLN A 29 17.26 -43.91 -42.80
C GLN A 29 16.46 -43.97 -41.48
N LEU A 30 16.28 -45.15 -40.89
CA LEU A 30 15.57 -45.31 -39.62
C LEU A 30 16.30 -44.60 -38.47
N ARG A 31 17.64 -44.71 -38.43
CA ARG A 31 18.47 -43.99 -37.44
C ARG A 31 18.35 -42.47 -37.59
N ALA A 32 18.31 -41.96 -38.82
CA ALA A 32 18.12 -40.54 -39.08
C ALA A 32 16.71 -40.06 -38.64
N GLN A 33 15.67 -40.86 -38.85
CA GLN A 33 14.31 -40.57 -38.34
C GLN A 33 14.26 -40.54 -36.81
N ILE A 34 14.92 -41.48 -36.13
CA ILE A 34 15.00 -41.49 -34.67
C ILE A 34 15.71 -40.23 -34.17
N ALA A 35 16.86 -39.88 -34.76
CA ALA A 35 17.61 -38.69 -34.37
C ALA A 35 16.81 -37.38 -34.58
N THR A 36 16.02 -37.30 -35.66
CA THR A 36 15.12 -36.13 -35.88
C THR A 36 13.98 -36.09 -34.88
N LEU A 37 13.33 -37.22 -34.59
CA LEU A 37 12.28 -37.29 -33.56
C LEU A 37 12.81 -36.96 -32.16
N GLU A 38 14.02 -37.40 -31.84
CA GLU A 38 14.69 -37.05 -30.58
C GLU A 38 15.04 -35.57 -30.51
N ALA A 39 15.56 -34.98 -31.60
CA ALA A 39 15.84 -33.55 -31.68
C ALA A 39 14.56 -32.70 -31.58
N THR A 40 13.46 -33.11 -32.23
CA THR A 40 12.16 -32.44 -32.10
C THR A 40 11.61 -32.56 -30.67
N ASN A 41 11.74 -33.72 -30.03
CA ASN A 41 11.32 -33.88 -28.63
C ASN A 41 12.21 -33.11 -27.65
N GLN A 42 13.53 -33.00 -27.91
CA GLN A 42 14.44 -32.20 -27.11
C GLN A 42 14.19 -30.70 -27.29
N ALA A 43 13.93 -30.24 -28.52
CA ALA A 43 13.52 -28.86 -28.79
C ALA A 43 12.17 -28.55 -28.13
N ALA A 44 11.20 -29.47 -28.22
CA ALA A 44 9.92 -29.37 -27.53
C ALA A 44 10.09 -29.37 -26.01
N ARG A 45 11.03 -30.14 -25.45
CA ARG A 45 11.35 -30.11 -24.00
C ARG A 45 12.10 -28.86 -23.56
N ALA A 46 12.94 -28.28 -24.42
CA ALA A 46 13.63 -27.03 -24.17
C ALA A 46 12.65 -25.83 -24.21
N THR A 47 11.62 -25.87 -25.06
CA THR A 47 10.51 -24.91 -25.03
C THR A 47 9.49 -25.23 -23.93
N SER A 48 9.38 -26.49 -23.50
CA SER A 48 8.57 -26.94 -22.35
C SER A 48 9.32 -26.81 -21.00
N GLY A 49 10.38 -26.01 -20.93
CA GLY A 49 10.82 -25.37 -19.68
C GLY A 49 9.80 -24.35 -19.16
N ASP A 50 8.54 -24.50 -19.55
CA ASP A 50 7.37 -23.77 -19.14
C ASP A 50 7.06 -24.19 -17.70
N HIS A 51 7.85 -23.66 -16.77
CA HIS A 51 7.47 -23.65 -15.37
C HIS A 51 6.18 -22.85 -15.29
N LYS A 52 5.02 -23.51 -15.41
CA LYS A 52 3.74 -22.90 -15.08
C LYS A 52 3.94 -22.14 -13.76
N PRO A 53 3.74 -20.82 -13.75
CA PRO A 53 4.16 -20.01 -12.62
C PRO A 53 3.47 -20.54 -11.36
N ARG A 54 4.28 -20.91 -10.37
CA ARG A 54 3.78 -21.50 -9.13
C ARG A 54 3.05 -20.42 -8.35
N VAL A 55 2.04 -20.82 -7.59
CA VAL A 55 1.38 -19.94 -6.63
C VAL A 55 2.46 -19.31 -5.72
N PRO A 56 2.50 -17.96 -5.62
CA PRO A 56 3.48 -17.30 -4.76
C PRO A 56 3.33 -17.72 -3.30
N SER A 57 4.44 -17.96 -2.62
CA SER A 57 4.43 -18.13 -1.16
C SER A 57 4.35 -16.78 -0.47
N GLY A 58 3.63 -16.69 0.65
CA GLY A 58 3.59 -15.47 1.47
C GLY A 58 2.68 -14.37 0.92
N LEU A 59 1.58 -14.74 0.26
CA LEU A 59 0.56 -13.78 -0.15
C LEU A 59 0.06 -12.94 1.04
N PRO A 60 -0.13 -11.62 0.86
CA PRO A 60 -0.66 -10.77 1.90
C PRO A 60 -2.08 -11.21 2.25
N LYS A 61 -2.37 -11.38 3.54
CA LYS A 61 -3.69 -11.80 4.00
C LYS A 61 -4.68 -10.64 3.97
N PHE A 62 -5.92 -10.91 3.60
CA PHE A 62 -7.00 -9.92 3.62
C PHE A 62 -8.25 -10.48 4.30
N LYS A 63 -8.75 -9.78 5.31
CA LYS A 63 -9.88 -10.21 6.12
C LYS A 63 -11.19 -9.55 5.71
N GLY A 64 -11.12 -8.47 4.92
CA GLY A 64 -12.29 -7.72 4.47
C GLY A 64 -12.88 -6.80 5.54
N LYS A 65 -12.04 -6.29 6.45
CA LYS A 65 -12.45 -5.34 7.49
C LYS A 65 -12.45 -3.91 6.94
N ARG A 66 -13.23 -3.02 7.57
CA ARG A 66 -13.39 -1.61 7.13
C ARG A 66 -12.12 -0.76 7.27
N ASP A 67 -11.18 -1.19 8.10
CA ASP A 67 -9.88 -0.55 8.30
C ASP A 67 -8.78 -1.08 7.38
N GLU A 68 -9.04 -2.16 6.63
CA GLU A 68 -8.14 -2.69 5.62
C GLU A 68 -8.33 -1.97 4.28
N ASP A 69 -7.23 -1.74 3.57
CA ASP A 69 -7.22 -1.03 2.29
C ASP A 69 -7.19 -2.06 1.14
N VAL A 70 -8.37 -2.32 0.56
CA VAL A 70 -8.54 -3.33 -0.51
C VAL A 70 -7.68 -2.99 -1.75
N ARG A 71 -7.51 -1.70 -2.07
CA ARG A 71 -6.69 -1.27 -3.22
C ARG A 71 -5.21 -1.57 -2.98
N GLN A 72 -4.73 -1.26 -1.78
CA GLN A 72 -3.36 -1.59 -1.38
C GLN A 72 -3.13 -3.11 -1.40
N TRP A 73 -4.09 -3.89 -0.90
CA TRP A 73 -3.98 -5.35 -0.90
C TRP A 73 -3.95 -5.93 -2.32
N LEU A 74 -4.87 -5.52 -3.20
CA LEU A 74 -4.89 -5.95 -4.61
C LEU A 74 -3.55 -5.66 -5.30
N PHE A 75 -3.01 -4.45 -5.11
CA PHE A 75 -1.70 -4.05 -5.64
C PHE A 75 -0.56 -4.95 -5.14
N GLN A 76 -0.57 -5.33 -3.86
CA GLN A 76 0.44 -6.23 -3.28
C GLN A 76 0.36 -7.64 -3.87
N VAL A 77 -0.86 -8.18 -4.03
CA VAL A 77 -1.07 -9.49 -4.67
C VAL A 77 -0.59 -9.46 -6.11
N GLU A 78 -1.01 -8.46 -6.89
CA GLU A 78 -0.61 -8.30 -8.29
C GLU A 78 0.91 -8.20 -8.44
N THR A 79 1.55 -7.37 -7.61
CA THR A 79 3.01 -7.19 -7.60
C THR A 79 3.71 -8.50 -7.30
N LEU A 80 3.26 -9.23 -6.27
CA LEU A 80 3.88 -10.50 -5.90
C LEU A 80 3.71 -11.56 -7.00
N CYS A 81 2.54 -11.64 -7.61
CA CYS A 81 2.27 -12.53 -8.73
C CYS A 81 3.15 -12.20 -9.94
N ARG A 82 3.30 -10.92 -10.30
CA ARG A 82 4.19 -10.47 -11.38
C ARG A 82 5.63 -10.88 -11.15
N ILE A 83 6.14 -10.75 -9.92
CA ILE A 83 7.49 -11.20 -9.54
C ILE A 83 7.66 -12.71 -9.75
N HIS A 84 6.59 -13.50 -9.57
CA HIS A 84 6.60 -14.95 -9.75
C HIS A 84 6.25 -15.39 -11.19
N GLY A 85 6.20 -14.47 -12.14
CA GLY A 85 6.00 -14.76 -13.56
C GLY A 85 4.53 -14.93 -13.98
N HIS A 86 3.57 -14.55 -13.13
CA HIS A 86 2.17 -14.48 -13.54
C HIS A 86 1.93 -13.21 -14.36
N ASP A 87 1.09 -13.33 -15.40
CA ASP A 87 0.55 -12.16 -16.09
C ASP A 87 -0.34 -11.35 -15.13
N ALA A 88 -0.24 -10.03 -15.17
CA ALA A 88 -1.04 -9.12 -14.34
C ALA A 88 -2.06 -8.33 -15.16
N SER A 89 -2.32 -8.76 -16.40
CA SER A 89 -3.41 -8.24 -17.24
C SER A 89 -4.76 -8.40 -16.57
N ASP A 90 -5.67 -7.47 -16.87
CA ASP A 90 -7.08 -7.54 -16.48
C ASP A 90 -7.75 -8.83 -16.97
N GLU A 91 -7.27 -9.43 -18.05
CA GLU A 91 -7.83 -10.65 -18.66
C GLU A 91 -7.41 -11.94 -17.93
N ASN A 92 -6.48 -11.87 -16.96
CA ASN A 92 -5.96 -13.07 -16.30
C ASN A 92 -7.03 -13.77 -15.44
N ASP A 93 -7.29 -15.04 -15.71
CA ASP A 93 -8.28 -15.90 -15.05
C ASP A 93 -7.76 -16.67 -13.83
N THR A 94 -6.44 -16.77 -13.68
CA THR A 94 -5.77 -17.47 -12.57
C THR A 94 -5.60 -16.60 -11.32
N LEU A 95 -5.38 -15.29 -11.51
CA LEU A 95 -5.12 -14.34 -10.43
C LEU A 95 -6.25 -14.26 -9.38
N PRO A 96 -7.55 -14.26 -9.76
CA PRO A 96 -8.64 -14.30 -8.78
C PRO A 96 -8.55 -15.51 -7.85
N SER A 97 -8.17 -16.68 -8.37
CA SER A 97 -7.98 -17.89 -7.55
C SER A 97 -6.79 -17.78 -6.60
N ILE A 98 -5.69 -17.16 -7.05
CA ILE A 98 -4.52 -16.89 -6.20
C ILE A 98 -4.87 -15.91 -5.08
N ALA A 99 -5.56 -14.82 -5.41
CA ALA A 99 -6.02 -13.84 -4.45
C ALA A 99 -7.00 -14.45 -3.44
N GLY A 100 -7.93 -15.28 -3.92
CA GLY A 100 -8.89 -16.00 -3.08
C GLY A 100 -8.26 -16.90 -2.01
N MET A 101 -7.09 -17.50 -2.30
CA MET A 101 -6.34 -18.28 -1.29
C MET A 101 -5.75 -17.41 -0.16
N ALA A 102 -5.61 -16.11 -0.38
CA ALA A 102 -5.10 -15.16 0.61
C ALA A 102 -6.21 -14.42 1.36
N MET A 103 -7.48 -14.65 1.00
CA MET A 103 -8.64 -14.09 1.68
C MET A 103 -9.03 -14.93 2.90
N GLU A 104 -9.33 -14.27 4.01
CA GLU A 104 -9.70 -14.87 5.30
C GLU A 104 -10.99 -14.24 5.84
N GLU A 105 -11.61 -14.85 6.85
CA GLU A 105 -12.77 -14.30 7.58
C GLU A 105 -13.92 -13.86 6.65
N LEU A 106 -14.29 -12.58 6.64
CA LEU A 106 -15.40 -12.06 5.81
C LEU A 106 -15.05 -12.12 4.32
N ALA A 107 -13.78 -11.91 3.99
CA ALA A 107 -13.31 -11.88 2.62
C ALA A 107 -13.40 -13.23 1.92
N SER A 108 -13.12 -14.33 2.61
CA SER A 108 -13.22 -15.69 2.02
C SER A 108 -14.66 -16.06 1.70
N GLY A 109 -15.62 -15.68 2.55
CA GLY A 109 -17.05 -15.86 2.29
C GLY A 109 -17.52 -15.07 1.06
N TRP A 110 -17.06 -13.83 0.91
CA TRP A 110 -17.34 -13.02 -0.28
C TRP A 110 -16.72 -13.63 -1.54
N PHE A 111 -15.46 -14.11 -1.49
CA PHE A 111 -14.81 -14.73 -2.64
C PHE A 111 -15.58 -15.96 -3.13
N LEU A 112 -16.02 -16.83 -2.21
CA LEU A 112 -16.85 -17.98 -2.56
C LEU A 112 -18.15 -17.55 -3.25
N PHE A 113 -18.81 -16.52 -2.73
CA PHE A 113 -20.04 -15.98 -3.32
C PHE A 113 -19.79 -15.41 -4.72
N TRP A 114 -18.71 -14.64 -4.90
CA TRP A 114 -18.31 -14.06 -6.18
C TRP A 114 -18.01 -15.16 -7.20
N ALA A 115 -17.16 -16.12 -6.87
CA ALA A 115 -16.77 -17.22 -7.76
C ALA A 115 -17.94 -18.13 -8.16
N LEU A 116 -19.00 -18.22 -7.34
CA LEU A 116 -20.20 -18.99 -7.67
C LEU A 116 -21.20 -18.23 -8.55
N ARG A 117 -21.16 -16.89 -8.56
CA ARG A 117 -22.12 -16.05 -9.30
C ARG A 117 -21.56 -15.48 -10.59
N THR A 118 -20.24 -15.34 -10.68
CA THR A 118 -19.56 -14.86 -11.87
C THR A 118 -19.32 -16.05 -12.81
N PRO A 119 -19.81 -16.01 -14.07
CA PRO A 119 -19.49 -17.02 -15.09
C PRO A 119 -17.99 -17.21 -15.24
N ALA A 120 -17.54 -18.42 -15.59
CA ALA A 120 -16.11 -18.74 -15.62
C ALA A 120 -15.33 -17.87 -16.61
N GLU A 121 -15.95 -17.52 -17.74
CA GLU A 121 -15.43 -16.60 -18.75
C GLU A 121 -15.23 -15.15 -18.24
N ASP A 122 -15.97 -14.76 -17.21
CA ASP A 122 -15.93 -13.42 -16.62
C ASP A 122 -15.09 -13.38 -15.33
N GLN A 123 -14.53 -14.52 -14.89
CA GLN A 123 -13.66 -14.61 -13.69
C GLN A 123 -12.25 -14.13 -13.99
N THR A 124 -12.14 -12.91 -14.52
CA THR A 124 -10.88 -12.26 -14.86
C THR A 124 -10.41 -11.36 -13.72
N TRP A 125 -9.11 -11.04 -13.70
CA TRP A 125 -8.50 -10.19 -12.69
C TRP A 125 -9.13 -8.79 -12.65
N GLY A 126 -9.45 -8.22 -13.81
CA GLY A 126 -10.09 -6.91 -13.92
C GLY A 126 -11.49 -6.92 -13.33
N GLN A 127 -12.28 -7.97 -13.58
CA GLN A 127 -13.62 -8.10 -13.01
C GLN A 127 -13.57 -8.32 -11.50
N PHE A 128 -12.72 -9.25 -11.04
CA PHE A 128 -12.47 -9.50 -9.63
C PHE A 128 -12.08 -8.23 -8.87
N SER A 129 -11.11 -7.47 -9.41
CA SER A 129 -10.60 -6.25 -8.77
C SER A 129 -11.68 -5.18 -8.65
N ARG A 130 -12.48 -4.96 -9.70
CA ARG A 130 -13.61 -4.01 -9.66
C ARG A 130 -14.65 -4.41 -8.61
N ASP A 131 -15.02 -5.69 -8.58
CA ASP A 131 -16.03 -6.18 -7.65
C ASP A 131 -15.52 -6.17 -6.19
N ALA A 132 -14.25 -6.51 -5.97
CA ALA A 132 -13.60 -6.43 -4.67
C ALA A 132 -13.58 -4.99 -4.15
N ILE A 133 -13.18 -4.04 -5.00
CA ILE A 133 -13.23 -2.61 -4.67
C ILE A 133 -14.66 -2.20 -4.35
N SER A 134 -15.63 -2.50 -5.22
CA SER A 134 -17.04 -2.18 -5.00
C SER A 134 -17.62 -2.73 -3.69
N HIS A 135 -17.19 -3.94 -3.26
CA HIS A 135 -17.70 -4.58 -2.07
C HIS A 135 -17.03 -4.12 -0.77
N PHE A 136 -15.70 -4.02 -0.76
CA PHE A 136 -14.93 -3.72 0.46
C PHE A 136 -14.60 -2.25 0.62
N GLU A 137 -14.58 -1.47 -0.45
CA GLU A 137 -14.42 -0.02 -0.36
C GLU A 137 -15.73 0.62 0.12
N ALA A 138 -15.65 1.47 1.14
CA ALA A 138 -16.81 2.21 1.58
C ALA A 138 -17.27 3.17 0.47
N SER A 139 -18.57 3.27 0.22
CA SER A 139 -19.13 4.18 -0.79
C SER A 139 -18.75 5.66 -0.59
N ASN A 140 -18.34 6.03 0.62
CA ASN A 140 -17.84 7.36 0.98
C ASN A 140 -16.32 7.41 1.17
N TYR A 141 -15.55 6.45 0.66
CA TYR A 141 -14.10 6.33 0.87
C TYR A 141 -13.34 7.62 0.55
N GLN A 142 -13.53 8.18 -0.65
CA GLN A 142 -12.91 9.44 -1.06
C GLN A 142 -13.30 10.61 -0.14
N ALA A 143 -14.57 10.67 0.28
CA ALA A 143 -15.04 11.69 1.22
C ALA A 143 -14.38 11.55 2.60
N MET A 144 -14.23 10.31 3.10
CA MET A 144 -13.53 10.04 4.36
C MET A 144 -12.05 10.40 4.29
N LEU A 145 -11.35 10.09 3.18
CA LEU A 145 -9.95 10.48 2.99
C LEU A 145 -9.80 12.00 3.00
N ARG A 146 -10.65 12.71 2.25
CA ARG A 146 -10.66 14.19 2.21
C ARG A 146 -10.99 14.79 3.57
N GLN A 147 -11.93 14.21 4.32
CA GLN A 147 -12.23 14.62 5.68
C GLN A 147 -11.03 14.42 6.62
N LYS A 148 -10.39 13.24 6.58
CA LYS A 148 -9.18 12.94 7.37
C LYS A 148 -8.04 13.90 7.04
N LEU A 149 -7.84 14.19 5.75
CA LEU A 149 -6.85 15.15 5.28
C LEU A 149 -7.14 16.57 5.80
N GLY A 150 -8.40 17.02 5.69
CA GLY A 150 -8.83 18.33 6.17
C GLY A 150 -8.77 18.49 7.69
N GLN A 151 -8.84 17.40 8.45
CA GLN A 151 -8.69 17.37 9.91
C GLN A 151 -7.24 17.15 10.37
N LEU A 152 -6.36 16.70 9.48
CA LEU A 152 -4.97 16.43 9.81
C LEU A 152 -4.28 17.74 10.19
N ARG A 153 -3.60 17.74 11.34
CA ARG A 153 -2.80 18.87 11.82
C ARG A 153 -1.47 18.34 12.33
N GLN A 154 -0.40 19.09 12.09
CA GLN A 154 0.90 18.79 12.66
C GLN A 154 0.86 19.03 14.18
N GLY A 155 0.73 17.96 14.96
CA GLY A 155 0.72 18.00 16.43
C GLY A 155 2.05 17.60 17.09
N GLY A 156 2.94 16.94 16.35
CA GLY A 156 4.17 16.36 16.88
C GLY A 156 5.32 16.41 15.88
N ASP A 157 5.98 15.27 15.71
CA ASP A 157 7.12 15.15 14.82
C ASP A 157 6.76 15.43 13.35
N ILE A 158 7.60 16.22 12.66
CA ILE A 158 7.36 16.57 11.25
C ILE A 158 7.44 15.35 10.33
N GLU A 159 8.31 14.39 10.60
CA GLU A 159 8.48 13.21 9.75
C GLU A 159 7.29 12.26 9.89
N GLU A 160 6.81 12.07 11.12
CA GLU A 160 5.58 11.32 11.39
C GLU A 160 4.36 11.99 10.72
N TYR A 161 4.29 13.31 10.81
CA TYR A 161 3.25 14.09 10.14
C TYR A 161 3.33 13.96 8.61
N ASN A 162 4.52 14.07 8.01
CA ASN A 162 4.73 13.89 6.57
C ASN A 162 4.29 12.49 6.14
N GLY A 163 4.65 11.45 6.90
CA GLY A 163 4.19 10.09 6.64
C GLY A 163 2.66 9.96 6.64
N LYS A 164 1.98 10.53 7.64
CA LYS A 164 0.52 10.55 7.71
C LYS A 164 -0.10 11.31 6.53
N TYR A 165 0.43 12.49 6.22
CA TYR A 165 -0.05 13.33 5.13
C TYR A 165 0.10 12.62 3.78
N SER A 166 1.29 12.13 3.47
CA SER A 166 1.60 11.36 2.26
C SER A 166 0.71 10.13 2.13
N SER A 167 0.52 9.40 3.25
CA SER A 167 -0.36 8.23 3.24
C SER A 167 -1.79 8.60 2.82
N LEU A 168 -2.31 9.77 3.19
CA LEU A 168 -3.68 10.17 2.82
C LEU A 168 -3.73 10.73 1.40
N ILE A 169 -2.84 11.68 1.08
CA ILE A 169 -2.91 12.45 -0.16
C ILE A 169 -2.74 11.58 -1.41
N PHE A 170 -1.88 10.55 -1.36
CA PHE A 170 -1.65 9.64 -2.49
C PHE A 170 -2.84 8.71 -2.79
N ARG A 171 -3.82 8.62 -1.87
CA ARG A 171 -5.06 7.84 -2.07
C ARG A 171 -6.26 8.71 -2.45
N VAL A 172 -6.14 10.04 -2.32
CA VAL A 172 -7.20 10.98 -2.72
C VAL A 172 -7.15 11.16 -4.23
N GLU A 173 -8.27 10.91 -4.89
CA GLU A 173 -8.41 11.12 -6.32
C GLU A 173 -8.59 12.61 -6.66
N SER A 174 -8.07 13.04 -7.82
CA SER A 174 -8.32 14.36 -8.43
C SER A 174 -7.93 15.58 -7.56
N ILE A 175 -6.84 15.51 -6.80
CA ILE A 175 -6.27 16.67 -6.09
C ILE A 175 -5.05 17.22 -6.83
N GLY A 176 -5.12 18.47 -7.26
CA GLY A 176 -4.04 19.12 -8.00
C GLY A 176 -2.84 19.42 -7.10
N GLU A 177 -1.63 19.44 -7.65
CA GLU A 177 -0.39 19.63 -6.87
C GLU A 177 -0.39 20.92 -6.02
N VAL A 178 -0.88 22.02 -6.59
CA VAL A 178 -1.05 23.30 -5.86
C VAL A 178 -1.97 23.15 -4.64
N GLU A 179 -3.06 22.40 -4.80
CA GLU A 179 -4.00 22.13 -3.71
C GLU A 179 -3.36 21.20 -2.66
N GLN A 180 -2.57 20.20 -3.08
CA GLN A 180 -1.81 19.34 -2.18
C GLN A 180 -0.82 20.14 -1.33
N VAL A 181 -0.07 21.06 -1.93
CA VAL A 181 0.89 21.92 -1.21
C VAL A 181 0.15 22.89 -0.27
N SER A 182 -0.96 23.47 -0.74
CA SER A 182 -1.77 24.39 0.08
C SER A 182 -2.31 23.71 1.33
N TYR A 183 -2.95 22.54 1.20
CA TYR A 183 -3.45 21.80 2.36
C TYR A 183 -2.34 21.42 3.31
N TYR A 184 -1.20 20.94 2.79
CA TYR A 184 -0.05 20.58 3.60
C TYR A 184 0.42 21.78 4.43
N CYS A 185 0.64 22.93 3.78
CA CYS A 185 1.10 24.15 4.43
C CYS A 185 0.09 24.69 5.46
N ASP A 186 -1.21 24.59 5.18
CA ASP A 186 -2.28 25.07 6.08
C ASP A 186 -2.48 24.21 7.32
N SER A 187 -2.01 22.96 7.28
CA SER A 187 -2.08 22.01 8.40
C SER A 187 -0.80 21.92 9.23
N LEU A 188 0.28 22.60 8.84
CA LEU A 188 1.51 22.75 9.63
C LEU A 188 1.32 23.67 10.86
N MET A 189 2.19 23.51 11.85
CA MET A 189 2.27 24.45 12.97
C MET A 189 2.71 25.84 12.49
N ARG A 190 2.20 26.91 13.11
CA ARG A 190 2.41 28.30 12.65
C ARG A 190 3.89 28.66 12.40
N ALA A 191 4.80 28.21 13.24
CA ALA A 191 6.22 28.52 13.11
C ALA A 191 6.85 27.87 11.87
N THR A 192 6.56 26.58 11.65
CA THR A 192 7.01 25.84 10.45
C THR A 192 6.29 26.32 9.20
N GLN A 193 4.98 26.54 9.29
CA GLN A 193 4.17 27.07 8.19
C GLN A 193 4.73 28.38 7.64
N ALA A 194 5.08 29.34 8.51
CA ALA A 194 5.61 30.63 8.08
C ALA A 194 6.92 30.46 7.29
N TYR A 195 7.80 29.58 7.75
CA TYR A 195 9.04 29.27 7.06
C TYR A 195 8.80 28.61 5.69
N VAL A 196 7.95 27.59 5.64
CA VAL A 196 7.66 26.85 4.40
C VAL A 196 6.99 27.76 3.37
N LYS A 197 5.99 28.56 3.77
CA LYS A 197 5.34 29.53 2.87
C LYS A 197 6.31 30.58 2.33
N LEU A 198 7.31 31.01 3.11
CA LEU A 198 8.35 31.92 2.63
C LEU A 198 9.21 31.32 1.51
N GLN A 199 9.41 29.99 1.52
CA GLN A 199 10.16 29.30 0.46
C GLN A 199 9.37 29.15 -0.84
N ASN A 200 8.05 29.39 -0.83
CA ASN A 200 7.15 29.25 -1.98
C ASN A 200 7.31 27.92 -2.74
N PRO A 201 7.18 26.76 -2.05
CA PRO A 201 7.32 25.47 -2.71
C PRO A 201 6.21 25.28 -3.76
N THR A 202 6.56 24.69 -4.90
CA THR A 202 5.59 24.33 -5.94
C THR A 202 5.19 22.86 -5.91
N GLU A 203 6.01 22.03 -5.28
CA GLU A 203 5.80 20.59 -5.17
C GLU A 203 5.65 20.16 -3.70
N LEU A 204 4.93 19.05 -3.47
CA LEU A 204 4.72 18.52 -2.12
C LEU A 204 6.03 18.04 -1.47
N SER A 205 6.90 17.40 -2.25
CA SER A 205 8.24 16.95 -1.86
C SER A 205 9.07 18.11 -1.32
N GLU A 206 9.13 19.20 -2.06
CA GLU A 206 9.84 20.42 -1.70
C GLU A 206 9.27 21.01 -0.39
N ALA A 207 7.95 21.12 -0.26
CA ALA A 207 7.32 21.61 0.95
C ALA A 207 7.66 20.76 2.19
N MET A 208 7.74 19.43 2.03
CA MET A 208 8.15 18.49 3.07
C MET A 208 9.61 18.68 3.47
N ASP A 209 10.51 18.80 2.50
CA ASP A 209 11.94 19.03 2.73
C ASP A 209 12.20 20.35 3.48
N GLN A 210 11.51 21.42 3.09
CA GLN A 210 11.63 22.71 3.79
C GLN A 210 11.12 22.62 5.24
N ALA A 211 10.07 21.86 5.50
CA ALA A 211 9.56 21.67 6.85
C ALA A 211 10.55 20.89 7.74
N VAL A 212 11.20 19.86 7.20
CA VAL A 212 12.26 19.11 7.88
C VAL A 212 13.47 20.01 8.15
N LYS A 213 13.89 20.80 7.16
CA LYS A 213 15.01 21.75 7.28
C LYS A 213 14.75 22.81 8.35
N TYR A 214 13.53 23.32 8.45
CA TYR A 214 13.13 24.23 9.53
C TYR A 214 13.35 23.59 10.90
N LYS A 215 12.89 22.34 11.08
CA LYS A 215 13.05 21.62 12.34
C LYS A 215 14.53 21.45 12.72
N MET A 216 15.37 21.04 11.76
CA MET A 216 16.81 20.86 11.98
C MET A 216 17.51 22.16 12.41
N SER A 217 17.18 23.27 11.76
CA SER A 217 17.80 24.58 12.03
C SER A 217 17.34 25.23 13.34
N HIS A 218 16.09 25.05 13.73
CA HIS A 218 15.51 25.74 14.89
C HIS A 218 15.51 24.91 16.18
N PHE A 219 15.39 23.58 16.10
CA PHE A 219 15.41 22.70 17.29
C PHE A 219 16.76 21.99 17.50
N GLY A 220 17.65 21.96 16.51
CA GLY A 220 18.99 21.39 16.65
C GLY A 220 19.96 22.27 17.45
N ALA A 221 19.69 23.58 17.55
CA ALA A 221 20.57 24.54 18.21
C ALA A 221 20.31 24.69 19.73
N GLU A 222 19.09 24.45 20.19
CA GLU A 222 18.72 24.62 21.62
C GLU A 222 19.42 23.62 22.56
N ARG A 223 19.95 22.51 22.04
CA ARG A 223 20.73 21.55 22.84
C ARG A 223 22.21 21.92 23.04
N LYS A 224 22.71 23.00 22.40
CA LYS A 224 24.12 23.42 22.51
C LYS A 224 24.37 24.74 23.24
N THR A 225 23.33 25.50 23.60
CA THR A 225 23.50 26.74 24.40
C THR A 225 23.33 26.47 25.89
N GLY A 226 24.00 25.41 26.39
CA GLY A 226 23.90 24.92 27.76
C GLY A 226 25.23 24.99 28.53
N ARG A 227 25.85 26.17 28.62
CA ARG A 227 26.78 26.66 29.68
C ARG A 227 27.82 27.61 29.10
N GLU A 228 27.44 28.87 28.93
CA GLU A 228 28.37 29.95 29.23
C GLU A 228 27.57 31.11 29.81
N ARG A 229 26.98 30.86 30.98
CA ARG A 229 26.34 31.90 31.78
C ARG A 229 27.45 32.73 32.43
N SER A 230 27.83 33.80 31.74
CA SER A 230 28.39 35.05 32.24
C SER A 230 29.14 34.99 33.58
N GLU A 231 30.44 34.72 33.53
CA GLU A 231 31.36 34.89 34.66
C GLU A 231 31.65 36.38 34.97
N ARG A 232 31.04 37.31 34.22
CA ARG A 232 31.33 38.76 34.33
C ARG A 232 30.44 39.53 35.31
N GLU A 233 29.42 38.91 35.89
CA GLU A 233 28.42 39.62 36.70
C GLU A 233 28.45 39.29 38.20
N GLN A 234 29.49 38.59 38.68
CA GLN A 234 29.69 38.29 40.11
C GLN A 234 30.74 39.17 40.81
N ARG A 235 31.33 40.18 40.14
CA ARG A 235 32.38 41.02 40.75
C ARG A 235 31.89 42.26 41.51
N PHE A 236 30.58 42.46 41.65
CA PHE A 236 30.01 43.57 42.42
C PHE A 236 28.96 43.10 43.43
N ARG A 237 29.35 42.25 44.38
CA ARG A 237 28.67 42.17 45.68
C ARG A 237 29.69 42.21 46.81
N GLY A 238 29.68 43.30 47.55
CA GLY A 238 30.42 43.47 48.80
C GLY A 238 29.95 42.50 49.90
N PRO A 239 30.70 42.41 51.00
CA PRO A 239 30.57 41.33 51.98
C PRO A 239 29.32 41.49 52.86
N PRO A 240 28.75 40.37 53.39
CA PRO A 240 27.56 40.44 54.23
C PRO A 240 27.97 40.82 55.66
N ARG A 241 27.22 41.75 56.27
CA ARG A 241 27.31 42.07 57.70
C ARG A 241 26.09 41.49 58.42
N SER A 242 26.37 40.76 59.50
CA SER A 242 25.42 40.04 60.36
C SER A 242 24.60 40.97 61.27
N THR A 243 23.30 40.64 61.36
CA THR A 243 22.38 40.66 62.51
C THR A 243 22.46 41.80 63.56
N ALA A 244 21.40 42.59 63.65
CA ALA A 244 20.85 43.05 64.94
C ALA A 244 19.34 43.34 64.83
N THR A 245 18.63 42.81 65.82
CA THR A 245 17.20 42.89 66.17
C THR A 245 16.66 44.32 66.31
N GLN A 246 15.37 44.53 66.00
CA GLN A 246 14.37 44.97 67.01
C GLN A 246 12.92 44.96 66.50
N ASP A 247 12.06 44.55 67.43
CA ASP A 247 10.60 44.57 67.52
C ASP A 247 9.85 45.73 66.84
N ARG A 248 8.70 45.39 66.24
CA ARG A 248 7.37 45.89 66.68
C ARG A 248 6.20 45.20 65.96
N LYS A 249 5.16 44.94 66.75
CA LYS A 249 3.93 44.16 66.47
C LYS A 249 2.77 45.10 66.03
N PRO A 250 1.55 44.59 65.75
CA PRO A 250 0.98 44.41 64.41
C PRO A 250 -0.16 45.42 64.08
N PHE A 251 -0.55 45.54 62.81
CA PHE A 251 -1.80 46.22 62.44
C PHE A 251 -2.76 45.26 61.70
N ASN A 252 -3.82 44.87 62.43
CA ASN A 252 -5.01 44.20 61.91
C ASN A 252 -5.81 45.15 61.01
N LYS A 253 -6.23 44.69 59.82
CA LYS A 253 -7.38 45.27 59.13
C LYS A 253 -8.34 44.18 58.65
N ARG A 254 -9.54 44.30 59.24
CA ARG A 254 -10.80 43.58 59.07
C ARG A 254 -11.15 43.16 57.63
N SER A 255 -11.72 41.97 57.56
CA SER A 255 -12.55 41.45 56.46
C SER A 255 -13.77 42.34 56.21
N TYR A 256 -14.08 42.59 54.94
CA TYR A 256 -15.34 43.17 54.47
C TYR A 256 -16.13 42.12 53.67
N LYS A 257 -17.36 41.84 54.11
CA LYS A 257 -18.55 41.44 53.31
C LYS A 257 -19.67 42.37 53.80
N PRO A 258 -20.54 42.94 52.93
CA PRO A 258 -21.74 42.26 52.40
C PRO A 258 -22.12 42.79 50.98
N GLY A 259 -23.11 42.34 50.23
CA GLY A 259 -24.23 41.41 50.38
C GLY A 259 -25.09 41.47 49.10
N HIS A 260 -25.91 40.44 48.92
CA HIS A 260 -27.16 40.31 48.13
C HIS A 260 -27.38 41.11 46.83
N TYR A 261 -27.52 40.37 45.71
CA TYR A 261 -28.72 40.45 44.85
C TYR A 261 -28.88 39.16 44.00
N ALA A 262 -30.04 38.53 44.15
CA ALA A 262 -30.75 37.68 43.19
C ALA A 262 -32.21 38.23 43.19
N PRO A 263 -33.11 37.94 42.23
CA PRO A 263 -33.13 36.81 41.29
C PRO A 263 -33.66 37.16 39.87
N ALA A 264 -33.72 36.17 38.97
CA ALA A 264 -34.93 35.86 38.18
C ALA A 264 -34.72 34.59 37.36
N GLU A 265 -35.48 33.56 37.72
CA GLU A 265 -35.72 32.37 36.90
C GLU A 265 -36.62 32.76 35.71
N GLN A 266 -36.35 32.20 34.54
CA GLN A 266 -37.34 32.18 33.46
C GLN A 266 -37.43 30.77 32.87
N THR A 267 -38.46 30.08 33.31
CA THR A 267 -39.07 28.92 32.68
C THR A 267 -39.46 29.24 31.24
N CYS A 268 -39.19 28.33 30.30
CA CYS A 268 -40.06 28.18 29.14
C CYS A 268 -40.20 26.70 28.78
N ALA A 269 -41.44 26.24 28.83
CA ALA A 269 -41.86 24.88 28.59
C ALA A 269 -42.05 24.59 27.09
N THR A 270 -41.76 23.35 26.73
CA THR A 270 -42.52 22.45 25.86
C THR A 270 -43.44 23.06 24.79
N THR A 271 -43.19 22.72 23.51
CA THR A 271 -44.26 22.28 22.59
C THR A 271 -43.70 21.29 21.58
N ALA A 272 -44.18 20.05 21.70
CA ALA A 272 -44.24 19.08 20.63
C ALA A 272 -45.65 19.08 20.03
N ARG A 273 -45.77 18.99 18.70
CA ARG A 273 -46.95 18.54 17.92
C ARG A 273 -46.45 18.33 16.48
N SER A 274 -46.19 17.10 16.03
CA SER A 274 -47.12 16.06 15.56
C SER A 274 -47.72 16.34 14.18
N LEU A 275 -47.26 15.54 13.21
CA LEU A 275 -47.97 14.80 12.14
C LEU A 275 -49.13 15.48 11.39
N VAL A 276 -49.16 15.32 10.05
CA VAL A 276 -50.22 14.59 9.31
C VAL A 276 -50.04 14.71 7.76
N THR A 277 -49.88 13.53 7.13
CA THR A 277 -50.37 13.00 5.82
C THR A 277 -50.24 13.74 4.48
N SER A 278 -49.81 13.00 3.45
CA SER A 278 -50.62 12.54 2.27
C SER A 278 -49.66 12.09 1.15
N SER A 279 -49.51 10.78 0.87
CA SER A 279 -50.28 9.92 -0.07
C SER A 279 -50.09 10.23 -1.56
N ALA A 280 -49.39 9.30 -2.22
CA ALA A 280 -49.46 8.77 -3.59
C ALA A 280 -50.35 9.43 -4.66
N THR A 281 -49.80 9.54 -5.88
CA THR A 281 -50.47 9.16 -7.14
C THR A 281 -49.45 8.74 -8.20
N ALA A 282 -49.77 7.62 -8.86
CA ALA A 282 -49.10 7.05 -10.02
C ALA A 282 -49.51 7.73 -11.34
N THR A 283 -48.89 7.25 -12.43
CA THR A 283 -49.24 7.36 -13.87
C THR A 283 -48.50 8.45 -14.65
N SER A 284 -47.48 8.06 -15.42
CA SER A 284 -47.61 7.72 -16.85
C SER A 284 -46.36 7.00 -17.36
#